data_AF-A0A8C7RGF2-F1
#
_entry.id   AF-A0A8C7RGF2-F1
#
_cell.length_a   1.000
_cell.length_b   1.000
_cell.length_c   1.000
_cell.angle_alpha   90.00
_cell.angle_beta   90.00
_cell.angle_gamma   90.00
#
_symmetry.space_group_name_H-M   'P 1'
#
loop_
_entity.id
_entity.type
_entity.pdbx_description
1 polymer ?
#
loop_
_entity_poly.entity_id
_entity_poly.type
_entity_poly.pdbx_seq_one_letter_code
_entity_poly.pdbx_strand_id
1 'polypeptide(L)'
;MLPSKYVCWSLIIGMVQLAFMVLPVQAQECSKPIGKPNMVLTEAFITKETFGEGTIASFECEIGYARAGGSRSVTCTAGVWSTVTLTCTRKSCGHPGEVMNGNYILDEGILFGARAAVTCDTGYMLVGSGVRNCMVEGWDGRVPVCEVVKCGKPPTIVNGGLVIPPDDVYHYRSVVEYSCEKEFTLVGTKSIVCEKEGEFQPAPPECKMVSCPAPVVENGVRIEGRLPPYKHKSFVTYKCNDGYKMIGEASLTCEIEGWSASIPTCKDGAPGPTSPPAANNHTWKIVGGVLGGLGFVCVIGFIVYKYKARARSSYLP
;
A
#
# COMPACT_ATOMS: atom_id res chain seq x y z
N MET A 1 -74.99 35.75 120.14
CA MET A 1 -74.66 36.70 119.06
C MET A 1 -73.47 36.13 118.29
N LEU A 2 -73.67 35.86 117.00
CA LEU A 2 -72.66 35.55 115.95
C LEU A 2 -71.63 36.71 115.79
N PRO A 3 -70.57 36.66 114.93
CA PRO A 3 -69.98 35.56 114.14
C PRO A 3 -68.40 35.56 113.96
N SER A 4 -67.87 34.45 113.40
CA SER A 4 -66.92 34.29 112.25
C SER A 4 -65.48 34.88 112.22
N LYS A 5 -64.44 34.05 111.97
CA LYS A 5 -63.81 33.78 110.64
C LYS A 5 -62.55 32.85 110.73
N TYR A 6 -62.48 31.92 109.77
CA TYR A 6 -61.37 31.17 109.08
C TYR A 6 -59.90 31.30 109.55
N VAL A 7 -59.02 30.29 109.44
CA VAL A 7 -58.28 29.90 108.20
C VAL A 7 -57.56 28.54 108.35
N CYS A 8 -57.53 27.80 107.23
CA CYS A 8 -56.96 26.47 106.97
C CYS A 8 -55.41 26.45 106.93
N TRP A 9 -54.76 25.39 107.44
CA TRP A 9 -53.33 25.09 107.20
C TRP A 9 -53.16 23.73 106.50
N SER A 10 -52.36 23.74 105.44
CA SER A 10 -52.06 22.67 104.49
C SER A 10 -51.04 21.65 105.00
N LEU A 11 -51.18 20.38 104.60
CA LEU A 11 -50.09 19.38 104.58
C LEU A 11 -50.15 18.58 103.27
N ILE A 12 -49.15 18.78 102.41
CA ILE A 12 -48.82 17.92 101.26
C ILE A 12 -47.34 17.57 101.42
N ILE A 13 -47.02 16.30 101.63
CA ILE A 13 -45.64 15.77 101.61
C ILE A 13 -45.49 15.00 100.29
N GLY A 14 -44.76 15.57 99.34
CA GLY A 14 -44.49 15.03 98.02
C GLY A 14 -43.08 14.44 97.90
N MET A 15 -43.05 13.18 97.49
CA MET A 15 -42.02 12.34 96.87
C MET A 15 -40.60 12.90 96.64
N VAL A 16 -39.62 12.12 97.09
CA VAL A 16 -38.22 12.12 96.63
C VAL A 16 -38.18 11.84 95.13
N GLN A 17 -37.75 12.81 94.31
CA GLN A 17 -37.42 12.56 92.91
C GLN A 17 -35.98 12.06 92.78
N LEU A 18 -35.84 10.78 92.41
CA LEU A 18 -34.65 10.24 91.75
C LEU A 18 -34.56 10.85 90.35
N ALA A 19 -33.76 11.90 90.19
CA ALA A 19 -33.39 12.40 88.90
C ALA A 19 -32.41 11.41 88.24
N PHE A 20 -32.94 10.48 87.44
CA PHE A 20 -32.14 9.75 86.46
C PHE A 20 -31.63 10.76 85.42
N MET A 21 -30.35 11.12 85.48
CA MET A 21 -29.67 11.79 84.37
C MET A 21 -29.59 10.80 83.21
N VAL A 22 -30.57 10.83 82.32
CA VAL A 22 -30.45 10.23 80.99
C VAL A 22 -29.56 11.19 80.20
N LEU A 23 -28.27 10.87 80.09
CA LEU A 23 -27.41 11.53 79.10
C LEU A 23 -28.07 11.29 77.74
N PRO A 24 -28.37 12.33 76.93
CA PRO A 24 -28.86 12.11 75.59
C PRO A 24 -27.76 11.34 74.84
N VAL A 25 -28.06 10.10 74.41
CA VAL A 25 -27.26 9.43 73.40
C VAL A 25 -27.34 10.33 72.18
N GLN A 26 -26.28 11.09 71.91
CA GLN A 26 -26.17 11.90 70.70
C GLN A 26 -26.41 10.94 69.54
N ALA A 27 -27.50 11.11 68.79
CA ALA A 27 -27.76 10.28 67.62
C ALA A 27 -26.55 10.41 66.69
N GLN A 28 -25.82 9.31 66.50
CA GLN A 28 -24.55 9.34 65.80
C GLN A 28 -24.84 9.24 64.31
N GLU A 29 -25.05 10.40 63.69
CA GLU A 29 -25.41 10.52 62.27
C GLU A 29 -24.15 10.44 61.38
N CYS A 30 -24.28 9.78 60.24
CA CYS A 30 -23.27 9.80 59.20
C CYS A 30 -23.47 11.00 58.26
N SER A 31 -22.37 11.58 57.78
CA SER A 31 -22.39 12.51 56.65
C SER A 31 -22.67 11.78 55.33
N LYS A 32 -22.92 12.49 54.24
CA LYS A 32 -23.05 11.91 52.90
C LYS A 32 -21.88 10.96 52.55
N PRO A 33 -22.15 9.69 52.18
CA PRO A 33 -21.09 8.73 51.87
C PRO A 33 -20.39 9.09 50.56
N ILE A 34 -19.07 8.91 50.53
CA ILE A 34 -18.23 9.20 49.36
C ILE A 34 -17.90 7.88 48.66
N GLY A 35 -18.24 7.80 47.37
CA GLY A 35 -17.96 6.63 46.53
C GLY A 35 -16.51 6.60 46.02
N LYS A 36 -16.15 5.52 45.32
CA LYS A 36 -14.91 5.44 44.51
C LYS A 36 -15.18 6.00 43.09
N PRO A 37 -14.17 6.13 42.21
CA PRO A 37 -14.38 6.61 40.85
C PRO A 37 -15.44 5.82 40.08
N ASN A 38 -16.19 6.50 39.21
CA ASN A 38 -17.25 5.95 38.38
C ASN A 38 -18.44 5.41 39.17
N MET A 39 -18.70 5.98 40.34
CA MET A 39 -19.83 5.65 41.21
C MET A 39 -20.64 6.90 41.53
N VAL A 40 -21.95 6.76 41.50
CA VAL A 40 -22.91 7.78 41.87
C VAL A 40 -23.84 7.25 42.95
N LEU A 41 -24.25 8.10 43.88
CA LEU A 41 -25.32 7.74 44.83
C LEU A 41 -26.63 7.59 44.06
N THR A 42 -27.45 6.62 44.44
CA THR A 42 -28.80 6.51 43.88
C THR A 42 -29.61 7.78 44.19
N GLU A 43 -30.53 8.14 43.30
CA GLU A 43 -31.25 9.43 43.34
C GLU A 43 -31.89 9.75 44.70
N ALA A 44 -32.36 8.73 45.41
CA ALA A 44 -32.93 8.83 46.75
C ALA A 44 -32.00 9.42 47.82
N PHE A 45 -30.67 9.44 47.60
CA PHE A 45 -29.68 9.88 48.59
C PHE A 45 -28.83 11.07 48.11
N ILE A 46 -28.99 11.52 46.86
CA ILE A 46 -28.15 12.58 46.28
C ILE A 46 -28.31 13.90 47.02
N THR A 47 -29.53 14.25 47.42
CA THR A 47 -29.85 15.55 48.04
C THR A 47 -29.74 15.54 49.57
N LYS A 48 -29.47 14.38 50.18
CA LYS A 48 -29.42 14.22 51.63
C LYS A 48 -27.99 14.38 52.13
N GLU A 49 -27.80 15.22 53.15
CA GLU A 49 -26.48 15.52 53.72
C GLU A 49 -26.17 14.71 55.00
N THR A 50 -27.19 14.34 55.79
CA THR A 50 -27.04 13.56 57.02
C THR A 50 -27.91 12.30 57.03
N PHE A 51 -27.42 11.23 57.66
CA PHE A 51 -28.01 9.90 57.62
C PHE A 51 -28.03 9.31 59.04
N GLY A 52 -29.20 8.89 59.51
CA GLY A 52 -29.33 8.29 60.85
C GLY A 52 -28.73 6.89 60.94
N GLU A 53 -28.53 6.42 62.16
CA GLU A 53 -28.02 5.08 62.48
C GLU A 53 -28.81 3.98 61.74
N GLY A 54 -28.11 2.99 61.18
CA GLY A 54 -28.70 1.89 60.43
C GLY A 54 -29.19 2.25 59.03
N THR A 55 -29.05 3.51 58.58
CA THR A 55 -29.39 3.88 57.21
C THR A 55 -28.51 3.12 56.22
N ILE A 56 -29.13 2.57 55.17
CA ILE A 56 -28.44 1.90 54.07
C ILE A 56 -28.49 2.81 52.85
N ALA A 57 -27.34 3.38 52.48
CA ALA A 57 -27.20 4.14 51.25
C ALA A 57 -26.67 3.21 50.15
N SER A 58 -27.08 3.46 48.90
CA SER A 58 -26.70 2.64 47.76
C SER A 58 -26.01 3.46 46.69
N PHE A 59 -24.96 2.90 46.10
CA PHE A 59 -24.25 3.40 44.95
C PHE A 59 -24.63 2.63 43.69
N GLU A 60 -24.61 3.33 42.57
CA GLU A 60 -24.69 2.79 41.22
C GLU A 60 -23.46 3.21 40.42
N CYS A 61 -23.15 2.44 39.37
CA CYS A 61 -22.06 2.83 38.48
C CYS A 61 -22.52 3.97 37.57
N GLU A 62 -21.60 4.89 37.27
CA GLU A 62 -21.85 5.96 36.30
C GLU A 62 -22.23 5.42 34.92
N ILE A 63 -22.86 6.29 34.12
CA ILE A 63 -23.23 5.99 32.75
C ILE A 63 -21.99 5.51 31.96
N GLY A 64 -22.11 4.38 31.26
CA GLY A 64 -20.99 3.74 30.55
C GLY A 64 -20.14 2.80 31.41
N TYR A 65 -20.44 2.65 32.70
CA TYR A 65 -19.78 1.70 33.60
C TYR A 65 -20.74 0.61 34.10
N ALA A 66 -20.20 -0.55 34.46
CA ALA A 66 -20.92 -1.68 35.01
C ALA A 66 -20.23 -2.22 36.27
N ARG A 67 -21.02 -2.87 37.12
CA ARG A 67 -20.54 -3.50 38.35
C ARG A 67 -19.65 -4.70 38.01
N ALA A 68 -18.37 -4.59 38.32
CA ALA A 68 -17.39 -5.68 38.24
C ALA A 68 -17.40 -6.56 39.51
N GLY A 69 -17.86 -6.03 40.65
CA GLY A 69 -17.92 -6.77 41.91
C GLY A 69 -18.34 -5.92 43.11
N GLY A 70 -18.40 -6.55 44.30
CA GLY A 70 -18.68 -5.88 45.60
C GLY A 70 -20.14 -5.55 45.87
N SER A 71 -20.47 -5.07 47.08
CA SER A 71 -21.83 -4.65 47.43
C SER A 71 -22.13 -3.25 46.92
N ARG A 72 -23.37 -3.01 46.46
CA ARG A 72 -23.85 -1.66 46.10
C ARG A 72 -24.14 -0.79 47.31
N SER A 73 -24.31 -1.39 48.47
CA SER A 73 -24.83 -0.70 49.65
C SER A 73 -23.77 -0.52 50.71
N VAL A 74 -23.85 0.61 51.40
CA VAL A 74 -23.10 0.91 52.62
C VAL A 74 -24.07 1.22 53.76
N THR A 75 -23.71 0.78 54.96
CA THR A 75 -24.55 0.94 56.15
C THR A 75 -23.87 1.92 57.11
N CYS A 76 -24.64 2.86 57.64
CA CYS A 76 -24.20 3.78 58.69
C CYS A 76 -24.25 3.05 60.04
N THR A 77 -23.14 2.99 60.75
CA THR A 77 -23.04 2.38 62.08
C THR A 77 -22.16 3.23 62.98
N ALA A 78 -22.72 3.70 64.10
CA ALA A 78 -22.09 4.61 65.05
C ALA A 78 -21.44 5.84 64.39
N GLY A 79 -22.12 6.45 63.41
CA GLY A 79 -21.63 7.62 62.66
C GLY A 79 -20.54 7.33 61.62
N VAL A 80 -20.23 6.06 61.33
CA VAL A 80 -19.24 5.66 60.31
C VAL A 80 -19.89 4.76 59.27
N TRP A 81 -19.60 5.00 57.99
CA TRP A 81 -20.03 4.11 56.92
C TRP A 81 -19.19 2.85 56.83
N SER A 82 -19.84 1.71 56.57
CA SER A 82 -19.16 0.49 56.17
C SER A 82 -18.30 0.70 54.91
N THR A 83 -17.22 -0.07 54.77
CA THR A 83 -16.31 0.02 53.62
C THR A 83 -17.00 -0.09 52.27
N VAL A 84 -16.73 0.86 51.37
CA VAL A 84 -17.21 0.83 49.98
C VAL A 84 -16.49 -0.30 49.21
N THR A 85 -17.21 -1.38 48.92
CA THR A 85 -16.68 -2.54 48.20
C THR A 85 -17.07 -2.60 46.73
N LEU A 86 -18.09 -1.83 46.30
CA LEU A 86 -18.50 -1.74 44.89
C LEU A 86 -17.28 -1.46 44.01
N THR A 87 -17.21 -2.10 42.86
CA THR A 87 -16.20 -1.83 41.83
C THR A 87 -16.90 -1.65 40.49
N CYS A 88 -16.64 -0.53 39.82
CA CYS A 88 -17.27 -0.16 38.54
C CYS A 88 -16.19 -0.10 37.45
N THR A 89 -16.40 -0.83 36.35
CA THR A 89 -15.50 -0.86 35.19
C THR A 89 -16.26 -0.45 33.94
N ARG A 90 -15.55 0.07 32.93
CA ARG A 90 -16.16 0.46 31.65
C ARG A 90 -16.93 -0.72 31.05
N LYS A 91 -18.12 -0.46 30.52
CA LYS A 91 -18.89 -1.44 29.75
C LYS A 91 -18.15 -1.76 28.45
N SER A 92 -18.24 -3.01 28.01
CA SER A 92 -17.77 -3.41 26.68
C SER A 92 -18.89 -3.21 25.67
N CYS A 93 -18.60 -2.58 24.53
CA CYS A 93 -19.53 -2.51 23.40
C CYS A 93 -19.50 -3.78 22.53
N GLY A 94 -18.64 -4.75 22.87
CA GLY A 94 -18.46 -5.95 22.05
C GLY A 94 -17.84 -5.64 20.69
N HIS A 95 -18.05 -6.53 19.73
CA HIS A 95 -17.52 -6.39 18.38
C HIS A 95 -18.29 -5.31 17.58
N PRO A 96 -17.61 -4.36 16.90
CA PRO A 96 -18.23 -3.28 16.13
C PRO A 96 -18.90 -3.72 14.80
N GLY A 97 -19.02 -5.03 14.56
CA GLY A 97 -19.47 -5.60 13.30
C GLY A 97 -18.35 -5.74 12.28
N GLU A 98 -18.66 -6.40 11.17
CA GLU A 98 -17.71 -6.67 10.10
C GLU A 98 -17.87 -5.66 8.96
N VAL A 99 -16.76 -5.05 8.53
CA VAL A 99 -16.74 -4.12 7.39
C VAL A 99 -16.52 -4.94 6.12
N MET A 100 -17.43 -4.81 5.16
CA MET A 100 -17.25 -5.47 3.86
C MET A 100 -16.14 -4.75 3.07
N ASN A 101 -15.15 -5.52 2.58
CA ASN A 101 -13.97 -5.04 1.86
C ASN A 101 -13.13 -4.03 2.67
N GLY A 102 -13.01 -4.26 3.98
CA GLY A 102 -12.18 -3.47 4.87
C GLY A 102 -12.12 -4.03 6.28
N ASN A 103 -11.48 -3.30 7.18
CA ASN A 103 -11.33 -3.68 8.57
C ASN A 103 -11.39 -2.47 9.51
N TYR A 104 -11.69 -2.72 10.78
CA TYR A 104 -11.51 -1.71 11.83
C TYR A 104 -10.06 -1.70 12.34
N ILE A 105 -9.62 -0.51 12.71
CA ILE A 105 -8.48 -0.23 13.58
C ILE A 105 -9.07 0.14 14.95
N LEU A 106 -8.67 -0.62 15.98
CA LEU A 106 -9.19 -0.55 17.35
C LEU A 106 -8.07 -0.21 18.34
N ASP A 107 -7.47 0.96 18.22
CA ASP A 107 -6.30 1.35 19.02
C ASP A 107 -6.58 1.35 20.54
N GLU A 108 -7.80 1.71 20.94
CA GLU A 108 -8.21 1.82 22.36
C GLU A 108 -9.07 0.64 22.85
N GLY A 109 -9.21 -0.40 22.03
CA GLY A 109 -10.03 -1.58 22.31
C GLY A 109 -11.53 -1.35 22.07
N ILE A 110 -12.37 -1.92 22.94
CA ILE A 110 -13.83 -2.02 22.75
C ILE A 110 -14.66 -1.56 23.95
N LEU A 111 -14.02 -0.89 24.91
CA LEU A 111 -14.68 -0.42 26.13
C LEU A 111 -15.30 0.96 25.92
N PHE A 112 -16.25 1.34 26.77
CA PHE A 112 -16.93 2.64 26.73
C PHE A 112 -15.95 3.80 26.50
N GLY A 113 -16.27 4.65 25.52
CA GLY A 113 -15.42 5.74 25.04
C GLY A 113 -14.40 5.34 23.96
N ALA A 114 -14.20 4.05 23.66
CA ALA A 114 -13.29 3.62 22.62
C ALA A 114 -13.74 4.05 21.21
N ARG A 115 -12.77 4.24 20.32
CA ARG A 115 -12.96 4.64 18.92
C ARG A 115 -12.54 3.51 17.98
N ALA A 116 -13.40 3.21 17.01
CA ALA A 116 -13.13 2.28 15.92
C ALA A 116 -13.09 3.05 14.60
N ALA A 117 -11.96 3.00 13.90
CA ALA A 117 -11.78 3.66 12.59
C ALA A 117 -11.62 2.61 11.48
N VAL A 118 -12.23 2.83 10.33
CA VAL A 118 -12.21 1.88 9.20
C VAL A 118 -11.05 2.16 8.26
N THR A 119 -10.44 1.08 7.79
CA THR A 119 -9.52 1.05 6.66
C THR A 119 -10.10 0.14 5.59
N CYS A 120 -10.13 0.59 4.34
CA CYS A 120 -10.64 -0.21 3.23
C CYS A 120 -9.54 -1.03 2.58
N ASP A 121 -9.92 -2.18 2.03
CA ASP A 121 -9.04 -3.04 1.25
C ASP A 121 -8.58 -2.34 -0.03
N THR A 122 -7.49 -2.83 -0.61
CA THR A 122 -6.95 -2.26 -1.86
C THR A 122 -7.97 -2.36 -2.99
N GLY A 123 -8.24 -1.22 -3.65
CA GLY A 123 -9.25 -1.14 -4.71
C GLY A 123 -10.65 -0.83 -4.20
N TYR A 124 -10.80 -0.54 -2.90
CA TYR A 124 -12.03 -0.05 -2.29
C TYR A 124 -11.80 1.28 -1.59
N MET A 125 -12.84 2.09 -1.52
CA MET A 125 -12.82 3.41 -0.90
C MET A 125 -13.99 3.56 0.08
N LEU A 126 -13.72 4.24 1.18
CA LEU A 126 -14.72 4.52 2.20
C LEU A 126 -15.70 5.57 1.68
N VAL A 127 -16.99 5.28 1.76
CA VAL A 127 -18.06 6.24 1.46
C VAL A 127 -18.75 6.64 2.76
N GLY A 128 -18.70 7.92 3.11
CA GLY A 128 -19.32 8.47 4.34
C GLY A 128 -18.43 8.36 5.59
N SER A 129 -19.04 8.18 6.77
CA SER A 129 -18.31 8.07 8.03
C SER A 129 -17.66 6.70 8.19
N GLY A 130 -16.35 6.68 8.39
CA GLY A 130 -15.58 5.47 8.71
C GLY A 130 -15.24 5.33 10.19
N VAL A 131 -15.94 6.04 11.07
CA VAL A 131 -15.65 6.04 12.51
C VAL A 131 -16.91 5.68 13.29
N ARG A 132 -16.72 4.81 14.29
CA ARG A 132 -17.72 4.48 15.30
C ARG A 132 -17.13 4.66 16.69
N ASN A 133 -17.95 5.12 17.63
CA ASN A 133 -17.59 5.31 19.02
C ASN A 133 -18.41 4.37 19.90
N CYS A 134 -17.76 3.82 20.91
CA CYS A 134 -18.39 2.94 21.89
C CYS A 134 -19.14 3.79 22.93
N MET A 135 -20.47 3.87 22.76
CA MET A 135 -21.39 4.65 23.59
C MET A 135 -22.09 3.76 24.63
N VAL A 136 -23.08 4.31 25.33
CA VAL A 136 -23.79 3.64 26.44
C VAL A 136 -24.52 2.39 25.98
N GLU A 137 -25.13 2.45 24.79
CA GLU A 137 -25.91 1.37 24.16
C GLU A 137 -25.09 0.51 23.18
N GLY A 138 -23.77 0.69 23.16
CA GLY A 138 -22.89 0.02 22.20
C GLY A 138 -22.28 0.97 21.18
N TRP A 139 -21.77 0.41 20.08
CA TRP A 139 -21.20 1.17 18.98
C TRP A 139 -22.27 2.04 18.29
N ASP A 140 -22.01 3.34 18.16
CA ASP A 140 -22.90 4.29 17.50
C ASP A 140 -22.96 4.08 15.98
N GLY A 141 -23.94 4.69 15.31
CA GLY A 141 -24.04 4.66 13.85
C GLY A 141 -24.24 3.26 13.24
N ARG A 142 -24.10 3.17 11.92
CA ARG A 142 -24.15 1.92 11.16
C ARG A 142 -22.73 1.42 10.89
N VAL A 143 -22.59 0.14 10.60
CA VAL A 143 -21.31 -0.42 10.11
C VAL A 143 -20.95 0.27 8.79
N PRO A 144 -19.76 0.88 8.66
CA PRO A 144 -19.34 1.52 7.41
C PRO A 144 -19.15 0.51 6.28
N VAL A 145 -19.20 1.00 5.05
CA VAL A 145 -19.07 0.18 3.85
C VAL A 145 -17.96 0.75 2.99
N CYS A 146 -17.07 -0.13 2.53
CA CYS A 146 -16.06 0.18 1.53
C CYS A 146 -16.60 -0.20 0.15
N GLU A 147 -16.79 0.79 -0.71
CA GLU A 147 -17.25 0.58 -2.08
C GLU A 147 -16.06 0.38 -3.03
N VAL A 148 -16.25 -0.43 -4.06
CA VAL A 148 -15.22 -0.64 -5.08
C VAL A 148 -14.88 0.68 -5.76
N VAL A 149 -13.58 0.93 -5.97
CA VAL A 149 -13.10 2.07 -6.76
C VAL A 149 -13.62 1.95 -8.18
N LYS A 150 -13.99 3.09 -8.75
CA LYS A 150 -14.55 3.18 -10.10
C LYS A 150 -13.74 4.18 -10.91
N CYS A 151 -13.33 3.77 -12.10
CA CYS A 151 -12.81 4.66 -13.14
C CYS A 151 -13.96 5.19 -14.00
N GLY A 152 -13.79 6.40 -14.51
CA GLY A 152 -14.69 6.97 -15.51
C GLY A 152 -14.48 6.38 -16.90
N LYS A 153 -14.91 7.10 -17.94
CA LYS A 153 -14.66 6.69 -19.32
C LYS A 153 -13.15 6.70 -19.64
N PRO A 154 -12.64 5.64 -20.29
CA PRO A 154 -11.27 5.62 -20.82
C PRO A 154 -11.03 6.82 -21.76
N PRO A 155 -9.81 7.39 -21.79
CA PRO A 155 -9.50 8.50 -22.68
C PRO A 155 -9.68 8.14 -24.16
N THR A 156 -10.32 9.00 -24.94
CA THR A 156 -10.42 8.82 -26.39
C THR A 156 -9.08 9.08 -27.08
N ILE A 157 -8.70 8.25 -28.04
CA ILE A 157 -7.48 8.43 -28.84
C ILE A 157 -7.81 8.79 -30.30
N VAL A 158 -7.00 9.66 -30.90
CA VAL A 158 -7.19 10.13 -32.29
C VAL A 158 -6.93 8.98 -33.27
N ASN A 159 -7.81 8.81 -34.27
CA ASN A 159 -7.81 7.66 -35.19
C ASN A 159 -7.92 6.29 -34.47
N GLY A 160 -8.49 6.30 -33.26
CA GLY A 160 -8.81 5.11 -32.48
C GLY A 160 -10.18 4.55 -32.84
N GLY A 161 -10.28 3.23 -32.79
CA GLY A 161 -11.57 2.54 -32.80
C GLY A 161 -12.29 2.62 -31.45
N LEU A 162 -13.44 1.96 -31.35
CA LEU A 162 -14.19 1.85 -30.11
C LEU A 162 -13.39 1.08 -29.05
N VAL A 163 -13.40 1.60 -27.82
CA VAL A 163 -12.83 0.92 -26.65
C VAL A 163 -13.73 -0.22 -26.21
N ILE A 164 -13.14 -1.38 -25.91
CA ILE A 164 -13.88 -2.61 -25.57
C ILE A 164 -13.46 -3.12 -24.19
N PRO A 165 -14.41 -3.48 -23.30
CA PRO A 165 -15.86 -3.32 -23.45
C PRO A 165 -16.28 -1.85 -23.33
N PRO A 166 -17.32 -1.40 -24.04
CA PRO A 166 -17.84 -0.04 -23.90
C PRO A 166 -18.69 0.08 -22.64
N ASP A 167 -18.34 1.03 -21.77
CA ASP A 167 -19.08 1.37 -20.55
C ASP A 167 -18.83 2.84 -20.19
N ASP A 168 -19.65 3.38 -19.30
CA ASP A 168 -19.50 4.71 -18.71
C ASP A 168 -18.71 4.64 -17.39
N VAL A 169 -18.75 3.49 -16.71
CA VAL A 169 -18.12 3.27 -15.40
C VAL A 169 -17.43 1.92 -15.37
N TYR A 170 -16.18 1.89 -14.92
CA TYR A 170 -15.39 0.67 -14.84
C TYR A 170 -14.94 0.42 -13.41
N HIS A 171 -14.99 -0.82 -12.95
CA HIS A 171 -14.57 -1.18 -11.60
C HIS A 171 -13.05 -1.37 -11.52
N TYR A 172 -12.49 -1.31 -10.32
CA TYR A 172 -11.09 -1.66 -10.08
C TYR A 172 -10.72 -2.98 -10.75
N ARG A 173 -9.59 -2.98 -11.46
CA ARG A 173 -9.07 -4.05 -12.34
C ARG A 173 -9.90 -4.38 -13.58
N SER A 174 -10.94 -3.61 -13.90
CA SER A 174 -11.52 -3.66 -15.24
C SER A 174 -10.44 -3.33 -16.28
N VAL A 175 -10.38 -4.14 -17.32
CA VAL A 175 -9.45 -3.97 -18.43
C VAL A 175 -10.22 -3.52 -19.65
N VAL A 176 -9.70 -2.51 -20.32
CA VAL A 176 -10.23 -2.05 -21.61
C VAL A 176 -9.15 -2.14 -22.67
N GLU A 177 -9.56 -2.47 -23.89
CA GLU A 177 -8.67 -2.58 -25.03
C GLU A 177 -8.97 -1.50 -26.07
N TYR A 178 -7.90 -0.93 -26.61
CA TYR A 178 -7.93 -0.01 -27.73
C TYR A 178 -7.70 -0.75 -29.04
N SER A 179 -8.26 -0.16 -30.09
CA SER A 179 -7.97 -0.52 -31.48
C SER A 179 -7.72 0.77 -32.26
N CYS A 180 -7.09 0.66 -33.42
CA CYS A 180 -6.96 1.80 -34.34
C CYS A 180 -7.90 1.64 -35.51
N GLU A 181 -8.29 2.77 -36.09
CA GLU A 181 -8.98 2.81 -37.37
C GLU A 181 -8.15 2.15 -38.48
N LYS A 182 -8.82 1.83 -39.59
CA LYS A 182 -8.16 1.21 -40.74
C LYS A 182 -6.99 2.08 -41.21
N GLU A 183 -5.89 1.44 -41.58
CA GLU A 183 -4.63 2.07 -42.04
C GLU A 183 -3.73 2.64 -40.94
N PHE A 184 -4.20 2.72 -39.69
CA PHE A 184 -3.39 3.16 -38.55
C PHE A 184 -2.80 1.97 -37.78
N THR A 185 -1.63 2.20 -37.20
CA THR A 185 -0.89 1.25 -36.38
C THR A 185 -0.96 1.68 -34.92
N LEU A 186 -1.31 0.74 -34.04
CA LEU A 186 -1.31 0.96 -32.59
C LEU A 186 0.11 0.93 -32.05
N VAL A 187 0.49 2.00 -31.36
CA VAL A 187 1.79 2.22 -30.73
C VAL A 187 1.59 2.35 -29.22
N GLY A 188 2.17 1.44 -28.45
CA GLY A 188 2.00 1.35 -27.00
C GLY A 188 1.21 0.13 -26.56
N THR A 189 0.77 0.12 -25.30
CA THR A 189 0.02 -1.01 -24.74
C THR A 189 -1.41 -0.99 -25.24
N LYS A 190 -1.85 -2.09 -25.86
CA LYS A 190 -3.22 -2.23 -26.38
C LYS A 190 -4.28 -2.10 -25.29
N SER A 191 -3.96 -2.56 -24.07
CA SER A 191 -4.87 -2.57 -22.94
C SER A 191 -4.43 -1.64 -21.81
N ILE A 192 -5.41 -1.08 -21.12
CA ILE A 192 -5.23 -0.31 -19.88
C ILE A 192 -6.19 -0.83 -18.81
N VAL A 193 -5.81 -0.67 -17.54
CA VAL A 193 -6.47 -1.27 -16.37
C VAL A 193 -6.91 -0.17 -15.43
N CYS A 194 -8.14 -0.26 -14.90
CA CYS A 194 -8.62 0.66 -13.87
C CYS A 194 -7.90 0.39 -12.55
N GLU A 195 -7.09 1.34 -12.09
CA GLU A 195 -6.28 1.20 -10.88
C GLU A 195 -6.97 1.76 -9.64
N LYS A 196 -6.37 1.51 -8.46
CA LYS A 196 -6.94 1.85 -7.15
C LYS A 196 -7.11 3.36 -6.92
N GLU A 197 -6.41 4.20 -7.69
CA GLU A 197 -6.58 5.66 -7.68
C GLU A 197 -7.82 6.14 -8.45
N GLY A 198 -8.55 5.23 -9.12
CA GLY A 198 -9.71 5.59 -9.95
C GLY A 198 -9.33 6.07 -11.35
N GLU A 199 -8.10 5.80 -11.79
CA GLU A 199 -7.57 6.18 -13.09
C GLU A 199 -7.10 4.95 -13.86
N PHE A 200 -7.21 5.00 -15.18
CA PHE A 200 -6.69 3.94 -16.02
C PHE A 200 -5.17 4.03 -16.19
N GLN A 201 -4.48 2.90 -16.06
CA GLN A 201 -3.05 2.78 -16.28
C GLN A 201 -2.69 1.54 -17.12
N PRO A 202 -1.64 1.58 -17.95
CA PRO A 202 -0.83 2.76 -18.26
C PRO A 202 -1.60 3.80 -19.09
N ALA A 203 -0.93 4.88 -19.50
CA ALA A 203 -1.49 5.84 -20.44
C ALA A 203 -1.97 5.14 -21.74
N PRO A 204 -3.03 5.66 -22.39
CA PRO A 204 -3.58 5.03 -23.60
C PRO A 204 -2.56 5.02 -24.75
N PRO A 205 -2.67 4.05 -25.68
CA PRO A 205 -1.78 3.97 -26.84
C PRO A 205 -2.08 5.07 -27.87
N GLU A 206 -1.18 5.24 -28.83
CA GLU A 206 -1.35 6.14 -29.97
C GLU A 206 -1.62 5.38 -31.27
N CYS A 207 -2.44 5.95 -32.15
CA CYS A 207 -2.67 5.42 -33.50
C CYS A 207 -1.89 6.26 -34.53
N LYS A 208 -0.82 5.69 -35.08
CA LYS A 208 0.05 6.36 -36.05
C LYS A 208 -0.09 5.77 -37.45
N MET A 209 -0.09 6.63 -38.46
CA MET A 209 -0.01 6.19 -39.86
C MET A 209 1.45 5.90 -40.21
N VAL A 210 1.81 4.62 -40.27
CA VAL A 210 3.18 4.19 -40.59
C VAL A 210 3.27 3.94 -42.09
N SER A 211 4.19 4.66 -42.75
CA SER A 211 4.49 4.50 -44.17
C SER A 211 5.98 4.64 -44.42
N CYS A 212 6.62 3.57 -44.89
CA CYS A 212 8.04 3.58 -45.22
C CYS A 212 8.25 3.89 -46.72
N PRO A 213 9.26 4.72 -47.08
CA PRO A 213 9.58 5.00 -48.46
C PRO A 213 10.08 3.74 -49.17
N ALA A 214 9.82 3.61 -50.46
CA ALA A 214 10.27 2.45 -51.22
C ALA A 214 11.81 2.38 -51.29
N PRO A 215 12.45 1.28 -50.84
CA PRO A 215 13.90 1.13 -50.92
C PRO A 215 14.38 1.11 -52.38
N VAL A 216 15.32 1.99 -52.70
CA VAL A 216 16.02 2.02 -53.98
C VAL A 216 17.40 1.39 -53.77
N VAL A 217 17.60 0.19 -54.32
CA VAL A 217 18.87 -0.55 -54.25
C VAL A 217 19.41 -0.69 -55.66
N GLU A 218 20.33 0.18 -56.04
CA GLU A 218 21.00 0.09 -57.34
C GLU A 218 21.79 -1.21 -57.46
N ASN A 219 21.78 -1.83 -58.64
CA ASN A 219 22.39 -3.15 -58.88
C ASN A 219 21.89 -4.26 -57.95
N GLY A 220 20.69 -4.12 -57.41
CA GLY A 220 20.01 -5.14 -56.63
C GLY A 220 18.56 -5.34 -57.07
N VAL A 221 18.01 -6.49 -56.71
CA VAL A 221 16.62 -6.88 -56.97
C VAL A 221 15.95 -7.29 -55.67
N ARG A 222 14.69 -6.88 -55.50
CA ARG A 222 13.85 -7.39 -54.41
C ARG A 222 13.47 -8.83 -54.74
N ILE A 223 13.81 -9.75 -53.85
CA ILE A 223 13.54 -11.18 -54.00
C ILE A 223 12.36 -11.67 -53.15
N GLU A 224 11.99 -10.91 -52.11
CA GLU A 224 10.92 -11.30 -51.18
C GLU A 224 10.23 -10.08 -50.57
N GLY A 225 9.05 -10.30 -50.00
CA GLY A 225 8.31 -9.30 -49.22
C GLY A 225 7.15 -8.62 -49.93
N ARG A 226 6.60 -7.57 -49.31
CA ARG A 226 5.42 -6.85 -49.81
C ARG A 226 5.75 -5.89 -50.96
N LEU A 227 4.73 -5.53 -51.74
CA LEU A 227 4.77 -4.42 -52.69
C LEU A 227 4.38 -3.10 -52.00
N PRO A 228 4.79 -1.94 -52.53
CA PRO A 228 4.31 -0.64 -52.04
C PRO A 228 2.78 -0.55 -52.10
N PRO A 229 2.12 0.17 -51.17
CA PRO A 229 2.71 0.96 -50.08
C PRO A 229 3.18 0.12 -48.88
N TYR A 230 4.32 0.50 -48.29
CA TYR A 230 4.94 -0.20 -47.16
C TYR A 230 4.41 0.31 -45.83
N LYS A 231 3.54 -0.48 -45.20
CA LYS A 231 2.97 -0.21 -43.87
C LYS A 231 3.79 -0.86 -42.76
N HIS A 232 3.51 -0.55 -41.50
CA HIS A 232 4.13 -1.21 -40.35
C HIS A 232 4.15 -2.76 -40.49
N LYS A 233 5.27 -3.36 -40.11
CA LYS A 233 5.60 -4.79 -40.27
C LYS A 233 5.63 -5.31 -41.72
N SER A 234 5.54 -4.43 -42.72
CA SER A 234 5.89 -4.83 -44.10
C SER A 234 7.37 -5.17 -44.13
N PHE A 235 7.72 -6.30 -44.73
CA PHE A 235 9.10 -6.72 -44.90
C PHE A 235 9.45 -6.76 -46.39
N VAL A 236 10.73 -6.56 -46.70
CA VAL A 236 11.31 -6.72 -48.03
C VAL A 236 12.72 -7.28 -47.91
N THR A 237 13.09 -8.17 -48.84
CA THR A 237 14.44 -8.74 -48.90
C THR A 237 15.03 -8.48 -50.28
N TYR A 238 16.27 -8.01 -50.31
CA TYR A 238 17.01 -7.72 -51.53
C TYR A 238 18.17 -8.70 -51.75
N LYS A 239 18.56 -8.86 -53.00
CA LYS A 239 19.77 -9.56 -53.43
C LYS A 239 20.50 -8.70 -54.46
N CYS A 240 21.81 -8.62 -54.38
CA CYS A 240 22.61 -7.96 -55.42
C CYS A 240 22.65 -8.78 -56.71
N ASN A 241 22.68 -8.08 -57.84
CA ASN A 241 22.89 -8.68 -59.15
C ASN A 241 24.27 -9.34 -59.24
N ASP A 242 24.45 -10.24 -60.20
CA ASP A 242 25.71 -10.95 -60.39
C ASP A 242 26.87 -9.96 -60.60
N GLY A 243 27.99 -10.25 -59.94
CA GLY A 243 29.16 -9.37 -59.93
C GLY A 243 29.16 -8.30 -58.84
N TYR A 244 28.07 -8.13 -58.08
CA TYR A 244 27.98 -7.19 -56.96
C TYR A 244 27.90 -7.91 -55.61
N LYS A 245 28.41 -7.26 -54.56
CA LYS A 245 28.34 -7.70 -53.17
C LYS A 245 27.53 -6.71 -52.33
N MET A 246 26.70 -7.26 -51.45
CA MET A 246 25.83 -6.49 -50.56
C MET A 246 26.59 -5.89 -49.38
N ILE A 247 26.28 -4.65 -49.05
CA ILE A 247 26.74 -3.94 -47.86
C ILE A 247 25.50 -3.46 -47.10
N GLY A 248 25.35 -3.93 -45.86
CA GLY A 248 24.20 -3.67 -45.01
C GLY A 248 23.29 -4.90 -44.84
N GLU A 249 22.13 -4.67 -44.24
CA GLU A 249 21.09 -5.67 -44.00
C GLU A 249 20.31 -5.96 -45.30
N ALA A 250 20.27 -7.23 -45.72
CA ALA A 250 19.52 -7.64 -46.91
C ALA A 250 18.00 -7.53 -46.74
N SER A 251 17.55 -7.65 -45.50
CA SER A 251 16.14 -7.69 -45.13
C SER A 251 15.79 -6.45 -44.33
N LEU A 252 14.74 -5.74 -44.74
CA LEU A 252 14.25 -4.54 -44.08
C LEU A 252 12.81 -4.76 -43.63
N THR A 253 12.52 -4.41 -42.38
CA THR A 253 11.15 -4.38 -41.84
C THR A 253 10.74 -2.94 -41.59
N CYS A 254 9.55 -2.55 -42.04
CA CYS A 254 9.01 -1.21 -41.79
C CYS A 254 8.52 -1.14 -40.34
N GLU A 255 9.28 -0.48 -39.49
CA GLU A 255 8.97 -0.19 -38.09
C GLU A 255 8.23 1.14 -37.96
N ILE A 256 7.97 1.58 -36.73
CA ILE A 256 7.16 2.79 -36.45
C ILE A 256 7.85 4.05 -36.97
N GLU A 257 9.18 4.13 -36.85
CA GLU A 257 9.98 5.32 -37.20
C GLU A 257 10.65 5.20 -38.59
N GLY A 258 10.44 4.08 -39.30
CA GLY A 258 11.06 3.84 -40.61
C GLY A 258 11.54 2.40 -40.77
N TRP A 259 12.44 2.17 -41.73
CA TRP A 259 13.02 0.84 -41.95
C TRP A 259 13.93 0.42 -40.79
N SER A 260 13.90 -0.86 -40.42
CA SER A 260 14.68 -1.48 -39.34
C SER A 260 16.20 -1.33 -39.50
N ALA A 261 16.66 -1.03 -40.71
CA ALA A 261 18.05 -0.71 -41.01
C ALA A 261 18.14 0.27 -42.19
N SER A 262 19.32 0.85 -42.38
CA SER A 262 19.63 1.64 -43.58
C SER A 262 19.48 0.80 -44.84
N ILE A 263 19.01 1.42 -45.93
CA ILE A 263 18.86 0.75 -47.23
C ILE A 263 20.20 0.13 -47.68
N PRO A 264 20.26 -1.16 -48.04
CA PRO A 264 21.51 -1.82 -48.42
C PRO A 264 22.04 -1.29 -49.75
N THR A 265 23.35 -1.40 -49.94
CA THR A 265 24.02 -1.00 -51.19
C THR A 265 24.74 -2.19 -51.82
N CYS A 266 24.74 -2.25 -53.15
CA CYS A 266 25.46 -3.26 -53.92
C CYS A 266 26.70 -2.63 -54.54
N LYS A 267 27.90 -3.09 -54.15
CA LYS A 267 29.18 -2.62 -54.71
C LYS A 267 29.83 -3.70 -55.54
N ASP A 268 30.64 -3.29 -56.52
CA ASP A 268 31.36 -4.23 -57.39
C ASP A 268 32.14 -5.24 -56.55
N GLY A 269 31.86 -6.51 -56.79
CA GLY A 269 32.52 -7.66 -56.18
C GLY A 269 33.83 -8.01 -56.87
N ALA A 270 34.30 -7.19 -57.81
CA ALA A 270 35.58 -7.36 -58.46
C ALA A 270 36.68 -7.54 -57.40
N PRO A 271 37.61 -8.49 -57.57
CA PRO A 271 38.79 -8.49 -56.74
C PRO A 271 39.45 -7.12 -56.89
N GLY A 272 39.60 -6.38 -55.79
CA GLY A 272 40.45 -5.19 -55.78
C GLY A 272 41.80 -5.54 -56.40
N PRO A 273 42.53 -4.58 -56.99
CA PRO A 273 43.83 -4.86 -57.60
C PRO A 273 44.64 -5.66 -56.58
N THR A 274 44.97 -6.90 -56.93
CA THR A 274 45.90 -7.70 -56.16
C THR A 274 47.14 -6.84 -56.04
N SER A 275 47.42 -6.36 -54.83
CA SER A 275 48.73 -5.79 -54.57
C SER A 275 49.73 -6.87 -54.99
N PRO A 276 50.72 -6.52 -55.84
CA PRO A 276 51.76 -7.48 -56.18
C PRO A 276 52.37 -8.00 -54.87
N PRO A 277 52.65 -9.31 -54.75
CA PRO A 277 53.22 -9.85 -53.53
C PRO A 277 54.43 -9.00 -53.14
N ALA A 278 54.41 -8.48 -51.92
CA ALA A 278 55.47 -7.67 -51.36
C ALA A 278 56.80 -8.40 -51.60
N ALA A 279 57.73 -7.72 -52.28
CA ALA A 279 59.09 -8.20 -52.43
C ALA A 279 59.65 -8.46 -51.03
N ASN A 280 59.95 -9.72 -50.74
CA ASN A 280 60.56 -10.13 -49.48
C ASN A 280 61.96 -9.53 -49.40
N ASN A 281 62.08 -8.34 -48.81
CA ASN A 281 63.38 -7.74 -48.56
C ASN A 281 63.98 -8.44 -47.34
N HIS A 282 64.95 -9.33 -47.58
CA HIS A 282 65.69 -10.03 -46.55
C HIS A 282 66.49 -9.03 -45.72
N THR A 283 65.99 -8.70 -44.54
CA THR A 283 66.75 -7.96 -43.52
C THR A 283 67.65 -8.94 -42.78
N TRP A 284 68.96 -8.81 -42.98
CA TRP A 284 69.96 -9.55 -42.21
C TRP A 284 70.08 -8.93 -40.82
N LYS A 285 69.84 -9.72 -39.76
CA LYS A 285 70.21 -9.35 -38.39
C LYS A 285 71.57 -9.97 -38.07
N ILE A 286 72.60 -9.13 -37.93
CA ILE A 286 73.89 -9.54 -37.36
C ILE A 286 73.72 -9.50 -35.83
N VAL A 287 73.74 -10.68 -35.19
CA VAL A 287 73.79 -10.79 -33.73
C VAL A 287 75.26 -10.99 -33.35
N GLY A 288 75.90 -9.91 -32.91
CA GLY A 288 77.25 -9.96 -32.34
C GLY A 288 77.19 -10.40 -30.88
N GLY A 289 77.69 -11.61 -30.59
CA GLY A 289 77.96 -12.08 -29.24
C GLY A 289 79.48 -12.11 -29.01
N VAL A 290 79.97 -11.29 -28.09
CA VAL A 290 81.34 -11.32 -27.56
C VAL A 290 81.30 -11.89 -26.15
N LEU A 291 82.25 -12.78 -25.84
CA LEU A 291 82.85 -13.14 -24.54
C LEU A 291 83.22 -14.62 -24.61
N GLY A 292 84.45 -15.09 -24.44
CA GLY A 292 85.70 -14.52 -23.97
C GLY A 292 86.57 -15.73 -23.54
N GLY A 293 87.89 -15.64 -23.69
CA GLY A 293 88.81 -16.59 -23.05
C GLY A 293 89.83 -17.26 -23.97
N LEU A 294 91.05 -16.71 -23.92
CA LEU A 294 92.37 -17.37 -23.99
C LEU A 294 92.71 -18.26 -25.21
N GLY A 295 93.54 -17.70 -26.08
CA GLY A 295 94.66 -18.43 -26.70
C GLY A 295 94.38 -19.09 -28.05
N PHE A 296 95.17 -18.66 -29.05
CA PHE A 296 95.41 -19.29 -30.34
C PHE A 296 94.26 -19.31 -31.38
N VAL A 297 94.56 -18.61 -32.48
CA VAL A 297 94.02 -18.69 -33.84
C VAL A 297 93.17 -19.93 -34.12
N CYS A 298 91.87 -19.74 -34.42
CA CYS A 298 91.06 -20.77 -35.07
C CYS A 298 90.01 -20.15 -36.00
N VAL A 299 90.01 -20.66 -37.23
CA VAL A 299 89.20 -20.25 -38.39
C VAL A 299 87.72 -20.55 -38.12
N ILE A 300 86.84 -19.55 -38.19
CA ILE A 300 85.40 -19.76 -38.04
C ILE A 300 84.79 -20.04 -39.43
N GLY A 301 84.59 -21.32 -39.73
CA GLY A 301 83.70 -21.74 -40.82
C GLY A 301 82.24 -21.66 -40.38
N PHE A 302 81.40 -20.93 -41.12
CA PHE A 302 79.95 -20.92 -40.89
C PHE A 302 79.27 -21.95 -41.80
N ILE A 303 78.70 -23.00 -41.20
CA ILE A 303 77.76 -23.90 -41.88
C ILE A 303 76.36 -23.31 -41.74
N VAL A 304 75.73 -22.97 -42.86
CA VAL A 304 74.34 -22.48 -42.92
C VAL A 304 73.44 -23.61 -43.40
N TYR A 305 72.52 -24.10 -42.55
CA TYR A 305 71.46 -25.02 -42.97
C TYR A 305 70.19 -24.24 -43.35
N LYS A 306 69.58 -24.59 -44.49
CA LYS A 306 68.23 -24.17 -44.90
C LYS A 306 67.22 -25.24 -44.51
N TYR A 307 66.18 -24.88 -43.74
CA TYR A 307 64.96 -25.68 -43.63
C TYR A 307 63.79 -24.95 -44.31
N LYS A 308 62.97 -25.71 -45.04
CA LYS A 308 61.83 -25.23 -45.83
C LYS A 308 60.55 -25.66 -45.12
N ALA A 309 59.85 -24.73 -44.47
CA ALA A 309 58.54 -25.01 -43.89
C ALA A 309 57.48 -25.06 -45.00
N ARG A 310 56.73 -26.17 -45.09
CA ARG A 310 55.66 -26.39 -46.09
C ARG A 310 54.32 -26.21 -45.40
N ALA A 311 53.59 -25.14 -45.70
CA ALA A 311 52.22 -24.93 -45.24
C ALA A 311 51.25 -25.82 -46.04
N ARG A 312 50.33 -26.50 -45.35
CA ARG A 312 49.32 -27.40 -45.92
C ARG A 312 48.02 -26.61 -46.12
N SER A 313 47.46 -26.68 -47.32
CA SER A 313 46.15 -26.14 -47.69
C SER A 313 45.05 -27.13 -47.34
N SER A 314 43.98 -26.67 -46.69
CA SER A 314 42.78 -27.46 -46.38
C SER A 314 41.60 -26.90 -47.16
N TYR A 315 41.23 -27.58 -48.25
CA TYR A 315 39.91 -27.49 -48.86
C TYR A 315 39.06 -28.63 -48.31
N LEU A 316 37.81 -28.36 -47.93
CA LEU A 316 36.76 -29.35 -47.69
C LEU A 316 35.46 -28.84 -48.34
N PRO A 317 34.59 -29.76 -48.80
CA PRO A 317 33.55 -29.52 -49.81
C PRO A 317 32.32 -28.77 -49.29
#